data_AF-A0A7W2GL31-F1
#
_entry.id   AF-A0A7W2GL31-F1
#
_cell.length_a   1.000
_cell.length_b   1.000
_cell.length_c   1.000
_cell.angle_alpha   90.00
_cell.angle_beta   90.00
_cell.angle_gamma   90.00
#
_symmetry.space_group_name_H-M   'P 1'
#
loop_
_entity.id
_entity.type
_entity.pdbx_description
1 polymer ?
#
loop_
_entity_poly.entity_id
_entity_poly.type
_entity_poly.pdbx_seq_one_letter_code
_entity_poly.pdbx_strand_id
1 'polypeptide(L)'
;MANIRSAQKRARQSVVLTQRNAARRSRVRTAIRKVEEALASGDAKAAQEALKAAQPEIVRGAKKGLYHKKRAARKISRLATRIKTL
;
A
#
# COMPACT_ATOMS: atom_id res chain seq x y z
N MET A 1 30.93 -7.76 1.91
CA MET A 1 31.27 -6.80 2.99
C MET A 1 31.38 -5.40 2.39
N ALA A 2 30.88 -4.37 3.06
CA ALA A 2 30.99 -3.00 2.56
C ALA A 2 32.39 -2.47 2.86
N ASN A 3 33.31 -2.61 1.91
CA ASN A 3 34.74 -2.38 2.16
C ASN A 3 35.17 -0.92 1.96
N ILE A 4 34.31 -0.08 1.38
CA ILE A 4 34.55 1.36 1.18
C ILE A 4 33.68 2.14 2.18
N ARG A 5 34.21 3.24 2.75
CA ARG A 5 33.48 4.09 3.72
C ARG A 5 32.09 4.53 3.23
N SER A 6 31.98 4.88 1.95
CA SER A 6 30.72 5.24 1.30
C SER A 6 29.73 4.08 1.28
N ALA A 7 30.18 2.86 1.01
CA ALA A 7 29.36 1.65 1.02
C ALA A 7 28.86 1.32 2.44
N GLN A 8 29.69 1.46 3.47
CA GLN A 8 29.27 1.24 4.87
C GLN A 8 28.20 2.24 5.29
N LYS A 9 28.32 3.51 4.87
CA LYS A 9 27.29 4.53 5.07
C LYS A 9 25.99 4.16 4.37
N ARG A 10 26.05 3.72 3.10
CA ARG A 10 24.87 3.28 2.34
C ARG A 10 24.18 2.08 2.99
N ALA A 11 24.94 1.12 3.53
CA ALA A 11 24.40 -0.04 4.24
C ALA A 11 23.64 0.36 5.52
N ARG A 12 24.15 1.32 6.30
CA ARG A 12 23.42 1.86 7.46
C ARG A 12 22.13 2.58 7.05
N GLN A 13 22.19 3.37 5.98
CA GLN A 13 21.03 4.09 5.46
C GLN A 13 19.95 3.13 4.92
N SER A 14 20.34 2.04 4.25
CA SER A 14 19.39 1.09 3.68
C SER A 14 18.56 0.38 4.74
N VAL A 15 19.14 0.04 5.90
CA VAL A 15 18.40 -0.57 7.03
C VAL A 15 17.26 0.35 7.49
N VAL A 16 17.56 1.61 7.76
CA VAL A 16 16.57 2.60 8.23
C VAL A 16 15.47 2.82 7.19
N LEU A 17 15.85 2.99 5.91
CA LEU A 17 14.89 3.15 4.82
C LEU A 17 14.01 1.90 4.66
N THR A 18 14.59 0.71 4.81
CA THR A 18 13.88 -0.57 4.67
C THR A 18 12.85 -0.73 5.77
N GLN A 19 13.20 -0.47 7.03
CA GLN A 19 12.26 -0.53 8.16
C GLN A 19 11.09 0.45 7.97
N ARG A 20 11.38 1.71 7.61
CA ARG A 20 10.35 2.72 7.34
C ARG A 20 9.43 2.32 6.19
N ASN A 21 9.98 1.76 5.13
CA ASN A 21 9.22 1.33 3.96
C ASN A 21 8.41 0.05 4.24
N ALA A 22 8.91 -0.85 5.07
CA ALA A 22 8.19 -2.03 5.53
C ALA A 22 6.93 -1.64 6.31
N ALA A 23 7.05 -0.73 7.28
CA ALA A 23 5.91 -0.24 8.07
C ALA A 23 4.83 0.41 7.17
N ARG A 24 5.23 1.26 6.23
CA ARG A 24 4.30 1.88 5.26
C ARG A 24 3.63 0.85 4.37
N ARG A 25 4.39 -0.15 3.90
CA ARG A 25 3.88 -1.22 3.02
C ARG A 25 2.86 -2.05 3.77
N SER A 26 3.11 -2.34 5.05
CA SER A 26 2.18 -3.06 5.92
C SER A 26 0.86 -2.29 6.04
N ARG A 27 0.90 -0.99 6.34
CA ARG A 27 -0.32 -0.14 6.44
C ARG A 27 -1.19 -0.20 5.18
N VAL A 28 -0.57 -0.06 4.00
CA VAL A 28 -1.30 -0.13 2.73
C VAL A 28 -1.89 -1.52 2.49
N ARG A 29 -1.15 -2.59 2.82
CA ARG A 29 -1.64 -3.97 2.70
C ARG A 29 -2.82 -4.23 3.63
N THR A 30 -2.74 -3.78 4.88
CA THR A 30 -3.84 -3.90 5.84
C THR A 30 -5.09 -3.15 5.37
N ALA A 31 -4.93 -1.94 4.82
CA ALA A 31 -6.06 -1.19 4.27
C ALA A 31 -6.73 -1.92 3.09
N ILE A 32 -5.92 -2.51 2.20
CA ILE A 32 -6.45 -3.34 1.09
C ILE A 32 -7.16 -4.59 1.63
N ARG A 33 -6.58 -5.26 2.64
CA ARG A 33 -7.17 -6.47 3.22
C ARG A 33 -8.56 -6.21 3.81
N LYS A 34 -8.76 -5.08 4.50
CA LYS A 34 -10.08 -4.69 5.04
C LYS A 34 -11.14 -4.55 3.95
N VAL A 35 -10.76 -4.01 2.78
CA VAL A 35 -11.69 -3.93 1.62
C VAL A 35 -11.96 -5.32 1.07
N GLU A 36 -10.95 -6.17 0.95
CA GLU A 36 -11.10 -7.56 0.48
C GLU A 36 -11.95 -8.41 1.43
N GLU A 37 -11.86 -8.20 2.74
CA GLU A 37 -12.72 -8.83 3.76
C GLU A 37 -14.17 -8.36 3.63
N ALA A 38 -14.43 -7.06 3.47
CA ALA A 38 -15.78 -6.51 3.26
C ALA A 38 -16.40 -6.96 1.92
N LEU A 39 -15.57 -7.14 0.89
CA LEU A 39 -15.99 -7.74 -0.38
C LEU A 39 -16.40 -9.20 -0.21
N ALA A 40 -15.69 -9.96 0.63
CA ALA A 40 -15.98 -11.37 0.88
C ALA A 40 -17.28 -11.57 1.69
N SER A 41 -17.66 -10.61 2.54
CA SER A 41 -18.92 -10.65 3.28
C SER A 41 -20.15 -10.25 2.45
N GLY A 42 -19.97 -9.75 1.22
CA GLY A 42 -21.07 -9.42 0.31
C GLY A 42 -21.79 -8.09 0.60
N ASP A 43 -21.30 -7.29 1.56
CA ASP A 43 -21.91 -5.99 1.88
C ASP A 43 -21.29 -4.87 1.02
N ALA A 44 -22.03 -4.46 -0.01
CA ALA A 44 -21.62 -3.42 -0.94
C ALA A 44 -21.43 -2.05 -0.25
N LYS A 45 -22.21 -1.71 0.78
CA LYS A 45 -22.09 -0.42 1.48
C LYS A 45 -20.83 -0.40 2.35
N ALA A 46 -20.61 -1.45 3.14
CA ALA A 46 -19.40 -1.59 3.94
C ALA A 46 -18.14 -1.62 3.06
N ALA A 47 -18.17 -2.28 1.91
CA ALA A 47 -17.05 -2.30 0.97
C ALA A 47 -16.73 -0.91 0.38
N GLN A 48 -17.76 -0.11 0.07
CA GLN A 48 -17.56 1.27 -0.41
C GLN A 48 -16.95 2.17 0.65
N GLU A 49 -17.39 2.08 1.90
CA GLU A 49 -16.83 2.84 3.01
C GLU A 49 -15.38 2.44 3.30
N ALA A 50 -15.10 1.14 3.31
CA ALA A 50 -13.74 0.61 3.43
C ALA A 50 -12.84 1.10 2.29
N LEU A 51 -13.35 1.15 1.06
CA LEU A 51 -12.58 1.65 -0.10
C LEU A 51 -12.27 3.15 0.05
N LYS A 52 -13.23 3.97 0.49
CA LYS A 52 -13.02 5.41 0.75
C LYS A 52 -11.91 5.62 1.80
N ALA A 53 -11.88 4.81 2.85
CA ALA A 53 -10.83 4.86 3.86
C ALA A 53 -9.47 4.34 3.34
N ALA A 54 -9.46 3.33 2.46
CA ALA A 54 -8.24 2.75 1.92
C ALA A 54 -7.56 3.61 0.84
N GLN A 55 -8.34 4.36 0.06
CA GLN A 55 -7.85 5.19 -1.04
C GLN A 55 -6.77 6.21 -0.64
N PRO A 56 -6.92 7.03 0.44
CA PRO A 56 -5.88 7.97 0.85
C PRO A 56 -4.59 7.28 1.28
N GLU A 57 -4.66 6.10 1.91
CA GLU A 57 -3.47 5.33 2.30
C GLU A 57 -2.70 4.81 1.09
N ILE A 58 -3.41 4.30 0.08
CA ILE A 58 -2.80 3.82 -1.16
C ILE A 58 -2.11 4.98 -1.91
N VAL A 59 -2.78 6.12 -2.03
CA VAL A 59 -2.24 7.30 -2.71
C VAL A 59 -1.07 7.90 -1.94
N ARG A 60 -1.14 7.94 -0.60
CA ARG A 60 -0.01 8.37 0.24
C ARG A 60 1.20 7.45 0.07
N GLY A 61 0.99 6.14 -0.02
CA GLY A 61 2.03 5.17 -0.34
C GLY A 61 2.70 5.47 -1.70
N ALA A 62 1.91 5.78 -2.73
CA ALA A 62 2.44 6.17 -4.04
C ALA A 62 3.21 7.49 -4.00
N LYS A 63 2.71 8.51 -3.28
CA LYS A 63 3.36 9.82 -3.12
C LYS A 63 4.73 9.70 -2.44
N LYS A 64 4.89 8.74 -1.51
CA LYS A 64 6.17 8.47 -0.82
C LYS A 64 7.09 7.52 -1.60
N GLY A 65 6.79 7.21 -2.86
CA GLY A 65 7.63 6.36 -3.71
C GLY A 65 7.57 4.88 -3.38
N LEU A 66 6.63 4.44 -2.55
CA LEU A 66 6.51 3.03 -2.16
C LEU A 66 6.00 2.15 -3.31
N TYR A 67 5.15 2.74 -4.15
CA TYR A 67 4.60 2.16 -5.36
C TYR A 67 4.61 3.18 -6.48
N HIS A 68 4.74 2.71 -7.72
CA HIS A 68 4.49 3.57 -8.87
C HIS A 68 3.02 4.04 -8.90
N LYS A 69 2.77 5.29 -9.32
CA LYS A 69 1.42 5.88 -9.38
C LYS A 69 0.44 5.00 -10.15
N LYS A 70 0.88 4.44 -11.29
CA LYS A 70 0.09 3.49 -12.12
C LYS A 70 -0.29 2.20 -11.37
N ARG A 71 0.57 1.69 -10.48
CA ARG A 71 0.26 0.50 -9.67
C ARG A 71 -0.81 0.80 -8.63
N ALA A 72 -0.72 1.96 -7.97
CA ALA A 72 -1.73 2.44 -7.04
C ALA A 72 -3.09 2.64 -7.72
N ALA A 73 -3.10 3.35 -8.85
CA ALA A 73 -4.32 3.56 -9.66
C ALA A 73 -4.96 2.24 -10.11
N ARG A 74 -4.15 1.28 -10.60
CA ARG A 74 -4.63 -0.05 -11.01
C ARG A 74 -5.27 -0.81 -9.85
N LYS A 75 -4.71 -0.72 -8.64
CA LYS A 75 -5.28 -1.39 -7.45
C LYS A 75 -6.62 -0.77 -7.06
N ILE A 76 -6.73 0.56 -7.04
CA ILE A 76 -7.98 1.26 -6.74
C ILE A 76 -9.07 0.90 -7.77
N SER A 77 -8.73 0.99 -9.06
CA SER A 77 -9.65 0.65 -10.16
C SER A 77 -10.18 -0.78 -10.04
N ARG A 78 -9.30 -1.77 -9.80
CA ARG A 78 -9.72 -3.17 -9.64
C ARG A 78 -10.65 -3.38 -8.44
N LEU A 79 -10.36 -2.75 -7.30
CA LEU A 79 -11.23 -2.86 -6.13
C LEU A 79 -12.60 -2.22 -6.39
N ALA A 80 -12.63 -1.03 -7.00
CA ALA A 80 -13.87 -0.36 -7.36
C ALA A 80 -14.71 -1.19 -8.34
N THR A 81 -14.09 -1.80 -9.35
CA THR A 81 -14.80 -2.71 -10.27
C THR A 81 -15.40 -3.91 -9.54
N ARG A 82 -14.65 -4.53 -8.60
CA ARG A 82 -15.16 -5.67 -7.82
C ARG A 82 -16.33 -5.30 -6.92
N ILE A 83 -16.32 -4.10 -6.33
CA ILE A 83 -17.45 -3.59 -5.54
C ILE A 83 -18.67 -3.34 -6.44
N LYS A 84 -18.46 -2.86 -7.68
CA LYS A 84 -19.55 -2.61 -8.63
C LYS A 84 -20.20 -3.90 -9.14
N THR A 85 -19.45 -5.01 -9.20
CA THR A 85 -19.94 -6.31 -9.67
C THR A 85 -20.58 -7.17 -8.58
N LEU A 86 -20.50 -6.73 -7.31
CA LEU A 86 -21.27 -7.26 -6.19
C LEU A 86 -22.70 -6.70 -6.24
#